data_AF-A0A847C5B8-F1
#
_entry.id   AF-A0A847C5B8-F1
#
_cell.length_a   1.000
_cell.length_b   1.000
_cell.length_c   1.000
_cell.angle_alpha   90.00
_cell.angle_beta   90.00
_cell.angle_gamma   90.00
#
_symmetry.space_group_name_H-M   'P 1'
#
loop_
_entity.id
_entity.type
_entity.pdbx_description
1 polymer ?
#
loop_
_entity_poly.entity_id
_entity_poly.type
_entity_poly.pdbx_seq_one_letter_code
_entity_poly.pdbx_strand_id
1 'polypeptide(L)'
;MGIFFENQLLSSKFIERHYVDPKNVSLSFPEKKRNLIVIFLESMEIAFADEKSGGAFEKNPISELTRIANENEDFRGNSDTLNGAFVMPGGSWSIAALFSHTSALPLKVSIGRNDMYTQESFFKGVTALGDILKENGYRQTFMLGADATFGGLGLYYKDHGNFDMYDYNEAKASGKIPKDYRVWWGFEDKRLIEFAKKRLAEIAAEKEPFHFSVFTCDTHFEDGYVCTKCPKDFGADQYSNVLSCSSRQINEFLEWIKTQSFYENTTVVIVGDHLTMDKDYCKDIDEGYERKTYTAFINAAAAPQRTDKITSYTTLDMFPTLLASLGVIIEGDRLGLGTNLFSAESTLIETYGYTMLKNELAKKSELMERLGDIKETPKPKS
;
A
#
# COMPACT_ATOMS: atom_id res chain seq x y z
N MET A 1 -26.49 2.75 -3.80
CA MET A 1 -26.50 1.58 -2.87
C MET A 1 -27.04 0.29 -3.51
N GLY A 2 -27.91 0.35 -4.52
CA GLY A 2 -28.48 -0.86 -5.19
C GLY A 2 -27.50 -1.71 -6.01
N ILE A 3 -26.61 -1.09 -6.82
CA ILE A 3 -25.72 -1.81 -7.76
C ILE A 3 -24.62 -2.63 -7.05
N PHE A 4 -24.15 -2.18 -5.87
CA PHE A 4 -23.10 -2.88 -5.12
C PHE A 4 -23.61 -4.20 -4.52
N PHE A 5 -24.85 -4.21 -4.01
CA PHE A 5 -25.46 -5.44 -3.46
C PHE A 5 -25.93 -6.40 -4.57
N GLU A 6 -26.41 -5.89 -5.72
CA GLU A 6 -26.78 -6.75 -6.87
C GLU A 6 -25.56 -7.48 -7.46
N ASN A 7 -24.41 -6.81 -7.59
CA ASN A 7 -23.20 -7.44 -8.12
C ASN A 7 -22.61 -8.52 -7.20
N GLN A 8 -22.85 -8.47 -5.88
CA GLN A 8 -22.45 -9.54 -4.97
C GLN A 8 -23.27 -10.83 -5.12
N LEU A 9 -24.38 -10.81 -5.85
CA LEU A 9 -25.16 -12.01 -6.18
C LEU A 9 -24.74 -12.64 -7.51
N LEU A 10 -23.98 -11.91 -8.32
CA LEU A 10 -23.47 -12.37 -9.61
C LEU A 10 -22.04 -12.91 -9.45
N SER A 11 -21.77 -14.09 -10.02
CA SER A 11 -20.42 -14.63 -10.12
C SER A 11 -19.72 -14.16 -11.40
N SER A 12 -18.40 -13.99 -11.34
CA SER A 12 -17.57 -13.71 -12.50
C SER A 12 -16.36 -14.62 -12.54
N LYS A 13 -15.98 -15.03 -13.75
CA LYS A 13 -14.73 -15.74 -14.03
C LYS A 13 -13.59 -14.80 -14.43
N PHE A 14 -13.77 -13.48 -14.30
CA PHE A 14 -12.76 -12.50 -14.71
C PHE A 14 -11.42 -12.74 -13.98
N ILE A 15 -11.46 -12.86 -12.65
CA ILE A 15 -10.24 -13.14 -11.87
C ILE A 15 -9.62 -14.47 -12.30
N GLU A 16 -10.42 -15.54 -12.43
CA GLU A 16 -9.95 -16.85 -12.88
C GLU A 16 -9.24 -16.82 -14.24
N ARG A 17 -9.74 -16.01 -15.19
CA ARG A 17 -9.17 -15.91 -16.54
C ARG A 17 -7.89 -15.08 -16.62
N HIS A 18 -7.70 -14.14 -15.71
CA HIS A 18 -6.59 -13.18 -15.74
C HIS A 18 -5.56 -13.41 -14.64
N TYR A 19 -5.83 -14.31 -13.70
CA TYR A 19 -4.92 -14.62 -12.61
C TYR A 19 -3.70 -15.39 -13.12
N VAL A 20 -2.53 -14.77 -12.96
CA VAL A 20 -1.23 -15.41 -13.17
C VAL A 20 -0.70 -15.86 -11.82
N ASP A 21 -0.80 -17.16 -11.53
CA ASP A 21 -0.34 -17.74 -10.27
C ASP A 21 1.17 -17.57 -10.12
N PRO A 22 1.67 -16.83 -9.11
CA PRO A 22 3.10 -16.62 -8.90
C PRO A 22 3.92 -17.91 -8.76
N LYS A 23 3.30 -19.02 -8.33
CA LYS A 23 3.98 -20.33 -8.22
C LYS A 23 4.39 -20.92 -9.56
N ASN A 24 3.78 -20.46 -10.65
CA ASN A 24 4.02 -20.97 -12.00
C ASN A 24 4.81 -20.00 -12.88
N VAL A 25 5.30 -18.88 -12.33
CA VAL A 25 6.07 -17.87 -13.05
C VAL A 25 7.54 -17.96 -12.67
N SER A 26 8.42 -17.97 -13.67
CA SER A 26 9.85 -17.89 -13.43
C SER A 26 10.26 -16.49 -12.96
N LEU A 27 10.92 -16.42 -11.80
CA LEU A 27 11.46 -15.20 -11.21
C LEU A 27 12.98 -15.29 -11.13
N SER A 28 13.69 -14.37 -11.76
CA SER A 28 15.15 -14.31 -11.71
C SER A 28 15.62 -13.09 -10.94
N PHE A 29 16.16 -13.30 -9.73
CA PHE A 29 16.74 -12.25 -8.90
C PHE A 29 18.16 -11.89 -9.39
N PRO A 30 18.58 -10.62 -9.25
CA PRO A 30 19.96 -10.24 -9.53
C PRO A 30 20.92 -10.92 -8.55
N GLU A 31 22.17 -11.16 -8.99
CA GLU A 31 23.22 -11.76 -8.14
C GLU A 31 23.39 -10.98 -6.82
N LYS A 32 23.44 -9.64 -6.92
CA LYS A 32 23.39 -8.75 -5.77
C LYS A 32 21.95 -8.27 -5.56
N LYS A 33 21.26 -8.91 -4.63
CA LYS A 33 19.91 -8.54 -4.19
C LYS A 33 19.88 -7.12 -3.59
N ARG A 34 18.85 -6.36 -3.92
CA ARG A 34 18.58 -5.01 -3.36
C ARG A 34 17.66 -5.10 -2.16
N ASN A 35 17.80 -4.15 -1.23
CA ASN A 35 16.85 -4.01 -0.14
C ASN A 35 15.58 -3.32 -0.64
N LEU A 36 14.46 -3.61 0.01
CA LEU A 36 13.17 -2.98 -0.22
C LEU A 36 12.72 -2.23 1.03
N ILE A 37 12.38 -0.95 0.89
CA ILE A 37 11.64 -0.20 1.90
C ILE A 37 10.30 0.20 1.31
N VAL A 38 9.19 -0.20 1.93
CA VAL A 38 7.84 0.22 1.55
C VAL A 38 7.25 1.07 2.67
N ILE A 39 6.86 2.30 2.34
CA ILE A 39 6.19 3.23 3.24
C ILE A 39 4.74 3.32 2.77
N PHE A 40 3.86 2.61 3.46
CA PHE A 40 2.42 2.72 3.24
C PHE A 40 1.90 3.96 3.98
N LEU A 41 1.17 4.79 3.25
CA LEU A 41 0.57 6.03 3.74
C LEU A 41 -0.94 5.85 3.87
N GLU A 42 -1.44 5.90 5.11
CA GLU A 42 -2.88 5.81 5.39
C GLU A 42 -3.66 6.89 4.65
N SER A 43 -4.64 6.47 3.86
CA SER A 43 -5.59 7.31 3.13
C SER A 43 -4.98 8.39 2.22
N MET A 44 -3.70 8.25 1.82
CA MET A 44 -2.98 9.30 1.09
C MET A 44 -3.24 9.26 -0.43
N GLU A 45 -3.62 10.40 -1.00
CA GLU A 45 -4.06 10.51 -2.38
C GLU A 45 -3.32 11.60 -3.15
N ILE A 46 -3.26 11.44 -4.48
CA ILE A 46 -2.80 12.52 -5.37
C ILE A 46 -3.78 13.70 -5.36
N ALA A 47 -5.04 13.45 -5.01
CA ALA A 47 -6.08 14.47 -4.90
C ALA A 47 -5.66 15.60 -3.96
N PHE A 48 -4.91 15.31 -2.91
CA PHE A 48 -4.48 16.30 -1.92
C PHE A 48 -3.37 17.23 -2.42
N ALA A 49 -2.79 17.00 -3.60
CA ALA A 49 -1.88 17.97 -4.19
C ALA A 49 -2.64 19.22 -4.68
N ASP A 50 -1.89 20.26 -5.07
CA ASP A 50 -2.50 21.39 -5.76
C ASP A 50 -2.96 21.03 -7.18
N GLU A 51 -3.94 21.78 -7.71
CA GLU A 51 -4.46 21.62 -9.09
C GLU A 51 -3.36 21.68 -10.15
N LYS A 52 -2.34 22.53 -9.98
CA LYS A 52 -1.22 22.64 -10.92
C LYS A 52 -0.41 21.35 -11.01
N SER A 53 -0.35 20.60 -9.92
CA SER A 53 0.31 19.30 -9.83
C SER A 53 -0.63 18.14 -10.21
N GLY A 54 -1.88 18.40 -10.60
CA GLY A 54 -2.88 17.38 -10.91
C GLY A 54 -3.71 16.90 -9.71
N GLY A 55 -3.62 17.58 -8.58
CA GLY A 55 -4.53 17.38 -7.45
C GLY A 55 -5.87 18.11 -7.64
N ALA A 56 -6.63 18.21 -6.55
CA ALA A 56 -7.99 18.75 -6.53
C ALA A 56 -8.18 19.93 -5.56
N PHE A 57 -7.10 20.44 -4.96
CA PHE A 57 -7.15 21.53 -3.98
C PHE A 57 -6.40 22.76 -4.49
N GLU A 58 -6.83 23.96 -4.07
CA GLU A 58 -6.13 25.22 -4.41
C GLU A 58 -4.74 25.28 -3.74
N LYS A 59 -4.64 24.78 -2.51
CA LYS A 59 -3.40 24.71 -1.76
C LYS A 59 -2.91 23.28 -1.70
N ASN A 60 -1.60 23.11 -1.53
CA ASN A 60 -0.95 21.81 -1.48
C ASN A 60 -0.60 21.39 -0.03
N PRO A 61 -1.50 20.70 0.70
CA PRO A 61 -1.18 20.13 2.01
C PRO A 61 -0.11 19.04 1.96
N ILE A 62 0.17 18.44 0.81
CA ILE A 62 1.18 17.37 0.68
C ILE A 62 2.40 17.82 -0.14
N SER A 63 2.84 19.07 0.04
CA SER A 63 3.86 19.71 -0.81
C SER A 63 5.17 18.93 -0.93
N GLU A 64 5.62 18.31 0.16
CA GLU A 64 6.86 17.53 0.19
C GLU A 64 6.68 16.20 -0.56
N LEU A 65 5.54 15.52 -0.39
CA LEU A 65 5.19 14.33 -1.17
C LEU A 65 5.01 14.65 -2.66
N THR A 66 4.36 15.78 -2.99
CA THR A 66 4.24 16.26 -4.37
C THR A 66 5.62 16.42 -5.01
N ARG A 67 6.57 17.03 -4.30
CA ARG A 67 7.96 17.16 -4.75
C ARG A 67 8.65 15.81 -4.89
N ILE A 68 8.48 14.90 -3.92
CA ILE A 68 9.06 13.56 -3.99
C ILE A 68 8.57 12.82 -5.24
N ALA A 69 7.27 12.81 -5.51
CA ALA A 69 6.75 12.21 -6.73
C ALA A 69 7.33 12.89 -7.98
N ASN A 70 7.38 14.23 -8.03
CA ASN A 70 7.95 14.98 -9.18
C ASN A 70 9.42 14.65 -9.48
N GLU A 71 10.21 14.38 -8.44
CA GLU A 71 11.64 14.06 -8.57
C GLU A 71 11.90 12.57 -8.83
N ASN A 72 10.87 11.71 -8.81
CA ASN A 72 11.00 10.26 -8.86
C ASN A 72 9.94 9.64 -9.80
N GLU A 73 9.88 8.31 -9.82
CA GLU A 73 8.99 7.60 -10.74
C GLU A 73 7.59 7.40 -10.12
N ASP A 74 6.55 7.89 -10.78
CA ASP A 74 5.13 7.68 -10.45
C ASP A 74 4.30 7.20 -11.67
N PHE A 75 4.98 6.86 -12.77
CA PHE A 75 4.45 6.41 -14.05
C PHE A 75 3.60 7.46 -14.78
N ARG A 76 3.90 8.75 -14.61
CA ARG A 76 3.30 9.86 -15.37
C ARG A 76 3.80 9.98 -16.82
N GLY A 77 4.90 9.30 -17.17
CA GLY A 77 5.56 9.46 -18.46
C GLY A 77 6.07 10.90 -18.66
N ASN A 78 5.59 11.58 -19.70
CA ASN A 78 5.94 12.96 -20.02
C ASN A 78 4.92 14.00 -19.51
N SER A 79 3.96 13.60 -18.66
CA SER A 79 2.99 14.54 -18.07
C SER A 79 3.63 15.44 -17.02
N ASP A 80 3.18 16.68 -16.95
CA ASP A 80 3.54 17.64 -15.89
C ASP A 80 2.75 17.41 -14.59
N THR A 81 1.71 16.58 -14.62
CA THR A 81 0.88 16.24 -13.46
C THR A 81 1.27 14.90 -12.84
N LEU A 82 1.05 14.78 -11.53
CA LEU A 82 1.25 13.56 -10.78
C LEU A 82 0.38 12.42 -11.33
N ASN A 83 0.87 11.19 -11.19
CA ASN A 83 0.07 10.00 -11.42
C ASN A 83 0.01 9.12 -10.15
N GLY A 84 -0.95 8.20 -10.12
CA GLY A 84 -1.26 7.39 -8.96
C GLY A 84 -2.10 6.16 -9.32
N ALA A 85 -2.38 5.32 -8.33
CA ALA A 85 -3.09 4.06 -8.55
C ALA A 85 -4.61 4.20 -8.34
N PHE A 86 -5.39 3.65 -9.25
CA PHE A 86 -6.82 3.47 -9.01
C PHE A 86 -7.07 2.38 -7.95
N VAL A 87 -7.96 2.67 -7.00
CA VAL A 87 -8.40 1.69 -5.99
C VAL A 87 -9.55 0.85 -6.55
N MET A 88 -9.37 -0.48 -6.55
CA MET A 88 -10.38 -1.45 -7.00
C MET A 88 -11.22 -2.01 -5.84
N PRO A 89 -12.42 -2.55 -6.11
CA PRO A 89 -13.21 -3.26 -5.10
C PRO A 89 -12.40 -4.36 -4.42
N GLY A 90 -12.47 -4.44 -3.09
CA GLY A 90 -11.62 -5.34 -2.30
C GLY A 90 -10.22 -4.79 -2.01
N GLY A 91 -9.97 -3.49 -2.27
CA GLY A 91 -8.73 -2.78 -1.93
C GLY A 91 -8.96 -1.44 -1.24
N SER A 92 -10.16 -1.17 -0.72
CA SER A 92 -10.60 0.16 -0.30
C SER A 92 -10.60 0.39 1.23
N TRP A 93 -9.79 -0.37 1.97
CA TRP A 93 -9.53 -0.22 3.40
C TRP A 93 -8.17 -0.86 3.71
N SER A 94 -7.50 -0.49 4.80
CA SER A 94 -6.06 -0.71 4.97
C SER A 94 -5.58 -2.14 4.75
N ILE A 95 -6.16 -3.15 5.43
CA ILE A 95 -5.74 -4.56 5.21
C ILE A 95 -6.01 -5.04 3.77
N ALA A 96 -7.14 -4.64 3.18
CA ALA A 96 -7.48 -4.97 1.80
C ALA A 96 -6.52 -4.31 0.80
N ALA A 97 -6.15 -3.07 1.06
CA ALA A 97 -5.18 -2.33 0.29
C ALA A 97 -3.80 -3.01 0.35
N LEU A 98 -3.27 -3.27 1.54
CA LEU A 98 -1.96 -3.91 1.72
C LEU A 98 -1.94 -5.31 1.08
N PHE A 99 -3.01 -6.09 1.25
CA PHE A 99 -3.19 -7.37 0.55
C PHE A 99 -3.17 -7.19 -0.98
N SER A 100 -3.92 -6.22 -1.51
CA SER A 100 -3.95 -5.94 -2.96
C SER A 100 -2.59 -5.54 -3.52
N HIS A 101 -1.87 -4.65 -2.81
CA HIS A 101 -0.54 -4.18 -3.19
C HIS A 101 0.50 -5.30 -3.25
N THR A 102 0.35 -6.33 -2.42
CA THR A 102 1.38 -7.35 -2.22
C THR A 102 1.00 -8.74 -2.74
N SER A 103 -0.24 -8.94 -3.21
CA SER A 103 -0.68 -10.19 -3.84
C SER A 103 -1.27 -10.00 -5.24
N ALA A 104 -1.51 -8.75 -5.67
CA ALA A 104 -2.28 -8.41 -6.86
C ALA A 104 -3.66 -9.08 -6.92
N LEU A 105 -4.31 -9.27 -5.77
CA LEU A 105 -5.66 -9.81 -5.67
C LEU A 105 -6.54 -8.91 -4.80
N PRO A 106 -7.83 -8.76 -5.13
CA PRO A 106 -8.77 -8.07 -4.26
C PRO A 106 -9.08 -8.93 -3.01
N LEU A 107 -9.13 -8.31 -1.83
CA LEU A 107 -9.56 -8.99 -0.61
C LEU A 107 -11.09 -9.21 -0.66
N LYS A 108 -11.50 -10.45 -0.95
CA LYS A 108 -12.91 -10.87 -1.02
C LYS A 108 -13.22 -11.89 0.07
N VAL A 109 -13.89 -11.45 1.13
CA VAL A 109 -14.20 -12.26 2.30
C VAL A 109 -15.71 -12.47 2.43
N SER A 110 -16.12 -13.64 2.96
CA SER A 110 -17.52 -13.94 3.32
C SER A 110 -17.92 -13.44 4.72
N ILE A 111 -16.94 -12.95 5.49
CA ILE A 111 -17.08 -12.41 6.84
C ILE A 111 -17.02 -10.86 6.82
N GLY A 112 -17.08 -10.20 7.98
CA GLY A 112 -16.89 -8.75 8.04
C GLY A 112 -15.52 -8.34 7.49
N ARG A 113 -15.44 -7.16 6.87
CA ARG A 113 -14.25 -6.68 6.14
C ARG A 113 -12.95 -6.71 6.95
N ASN A 114 -13.06 -6.55 8.27
CA ASN A 114 -11.94 -6.51 9.20
C ASN A 114 -11.88 -7.74 10.11
N ASP A 115 -12.67 -8.79 9.84
CA ASP A 115 -12.80 -9.96 10.72
C ASP A 115 -11.80 -11.08 10.40
N MET A 116 -10.82 -10.84 9.52
CA MET A 116 -9.81 -11.87 9.18
C MET A 116 -8.99 -12.33 10.39
N TYR A 117 -8.90 -11.53 11.46
CA TYR A 117 -8.29 -11.93 12.73
C TYR A 117 -9.01 -13.11 13.42
N THR A 118 -10.25 -13.42 13.02
CA THR A 118 -11.03 -14.55 13.55
C THR A 118 -10.63 -15.89 12.91
N GLN A 119 -9.83 -15.86 11.85
CA GLN A 119 -9.46 -17.04 11.06
C GLN A 119 -8.14 -17.63 11.55
N GLU A 120 -7.94 -18.93 11.30
CA GLU A 120 -6.67 -19.61 11.63
C GLU A 120 -5.55 -19.27 10.65
N SER A 121 -5.90 -18.86 9.43
CA SER A 121 -4.98 -18.46 8.39
C SER A 121 -5.53 -17.33 7.52
N PHE A 122 -4.66 -16.50 6.96
CA PHE A 122 -5.00 -15.49 5.97
C PHE A 122 -4.75 -16.03 4.56
N PHE A 123 -5.78 -16.28 3.76
CA PHE A 123 -5.67 -16.63 2.33
C PHE A 123 -4.53 -17.61 1.97
N LYS A 124 -4.48 -18.76 2.65
CA LYS A 124 -3.38 -19.75 2.55
C LYS A 124 -3.04 -20.22 1.12
N GLY A 125 -3.97 -20.11 0.18
CA GLY A 125 -3.77 -20.48 -1.22
C GLY A 125 -2.98 -19.45 -2.03
N VAL A 126 -2.88 -18.21 -1.54
CA VAL A 126 -2.21 -17.08 -2.19
C VAL A 126 -0.72 -17.12 -1.94
N THR A 127 0.06 -16.71 -2.94
CA THR A 127 1.47 -16.34 -2.79
C THR A 127 1.58 -14.82 -2.88
N ALA A 128 2.12 -14.19 -1.84
CA ALA A 128 2.32 -12.74 -1.78
C ALA A 128 3.81 -12.38 -1.85
N LEU A 129 4.09 -11.07 -1.95
CA LEU A 129 5.45 -10.50 -1.94
C LEU A 129 6.29 -11.00 -0.76
N GLY A 130 5.67 -11.08 0.42
CA GLY A 130 6.30 -11.59 1.62
C GLY A 130 6.87 -13.01 1.45
N ASP A 131 6.11 -13.89 0.81
CA ASP A 131 6.49 -15.29 0.58
C ASP A 131 7.69 -15.37 -0.37
N ILE A 132 7.58 -14.71 -1.52
CA ILE A 132 8.63 -14.71 -2.55
C ILE A 132 9.95 -14.17 -1.98
N LEU A 133 9.91 -13.05 -1.27
CA LEU A 133 11.12 -12.44 -0.71
C LEU A 133 11.70 -13.30 0.42
N LYS A 134 10.86 -13.91 1.27
CA LYS A 134 11.32 -14.84 2.33
C LYS A 134 12.02 -16.05 1.73
N GLU A 135 11.44 -16.68 0.71
CA GLU A 135 12.07 -17.81 -0.02
C GLU A 135 13.41 -17.40 -0.66
N ASN A 136 13.57 -16.12 -0.96
CA ASN A 136 14.80 -15.53 -1.47
C ASN A 136 15.74 -14.97 -0.40
N GLY A 137 15.54 -15.34 0.87
CA GLY A 137 16.47 -15.03 1.96
C GLY A 137 16.37 -13.59 2.48
N TYR A 138 15.28 -12.89 2.19
CA TYR A 138 15.07 -11.55 2.75
C TYR A 138 14.68 -11.62 4.22
N ARG A 139 15.28 -10.75 5.04
CA ARG A 139 14.72 -10.43 6.36
C ARG A 139 13.50 -9.53 6.20
N GLN A 140 12.40 -9.92 6.80
CA GLN A 140 11.11 -9.25 6.68
C GLN A 140 10.80 -8.50 7.97
N THR A 141 10.45 -7.21 7.90
CA THR A 141 10.00 -6.43 9.07
C THR A 141 8.80 -5.57 8.69
N PHE A 142 7.77 -5.55 9.52
CA PHE A 142 6.59 -4.70 9.35
C PHE A 142 6.34 -3.92 10.63
N MET A 143 6.16 -2.60 10.51
CA MET A 143 5.94 -1.72 11.65
C MET A 143 4.66 -0.88 11.47
N LEU A 144 3.84 -0.79 12.52
CA LEU A 144 2.72 0.15 12.57
C LEU A 144 2.51 0.74 13.98
N GLY A 145 1.86 1.90 14.05
CA GLY A 145 1.52 2.56 15.31
C GLY A 145 0.31 1.98 16.05
N ALA A 146 -0.51 1.16 15.37
CA ALA A 146 -1.76 0.61 15.89
C ALA A 146 -1.61 -0.86 16.33
N ASP A 147 -2.69 -1.45 16.84
CA ASP A 147 -2.76 -2.88 17.17
C ASP A 147 -2.88 -3.72 15.88
N ALA A 148 -1.88 -4.56 15.59
CA ALA A 148 -1.85 -5.39 14.39
C ALA A 148 -2.95 -6.47 14.36
N THR A 149 -3.56 -6.80 15.50
CA THR A 149 -4.67 -7.76 15.55
C THR A 149 -5.89 -7.23 14.80
N PHE A 150 -6.09 -5.91 14.82
CA PHE A 150 -7.20 -5.29 14.11
C PHE A 150 -7.08 -5.50 12.60
N GLY A 151 -8.19 -5.84 11.95
CA GLY A 151 -8.23 -6.12 10.51
C GLY A 151 -7.53 -7.42 10.08
N GLY A 152 -6.84 -8.12 10.99
CA GLY A 152 -6.07 -9.32 10.66
C GLY A 152 -4.69 -9.02 10.05
N LEU A 153 -4.14 -7.81 10.20
CA LEU A 153 -2.81 -7.44 9.70
C LEU A 153 -1.71 -8.34 10.27
N GLY A 154 -1.73 -8.60 11.58
CA GLY A 154 -0.78 -9.48 12.24
C GLY A 154 -0.85 -10.92 11.72
N LEU A 155 -2.06 -11.42 11.42
CA LEU A 155 -2.24 -12.73 10.81
C LEU A 155 -1.69 -12.75 9.37
N TYR A 156 -2.00 -11.73 8.57
CA TYR A 156 -1.53 -11.61 7.20
C TYR A 156 0.00 -11.65 7.10
N TYR A 157 0.70 -10.77 7.82
CA TYR A 157 2.16 -10.68 7.78
C TYR A 157 2.87 -11.86 8.46
N LYS A 158 2.19 -12.57 9.37
CA LYS A 158 2.70 -13.83 9.91
C LYS A 158 2.63 -14.94 8.86
N ASP A 159 1.50 -15.11 8.19
CA ASP A 159 1.27 -16.20 7.24
C ASP A 159 2.03 -15.98 5.93
N HIS A 160 2.06 -14.73 5.45
CA HIS A 160 2.70 -14.37 4.19
C HIS A 160 4.05 -13.70 4.41
N GLY A 161 5.11 -14.49 4.50
CA GLY A 161 6.49 -14.00 4.68
C GLY A 161 7.03 -14.00 6.11
N ASN A 162 6.23 -14.33 7.13
CA ASN A 162 6.66 -14.44 8.54
C ASN A 162 7.50 -13.23 9.00
N PHE A 163 6.89 -12.06 8.93
CA PHE A 163 7.54 -10.79 9.26
C PHE A 163 7.86 -10.69 10.75
N ASP A 164 8.97 -10.02 11.05
CA ASP A 164 9.21 -9.47 12.38
C ASP A 164 8.30 -8.24 12.56
N MET A 165 7.31 -8.36 13.44
CA MET A 165 6.23 -7.39 13.61
C MET A 165 6.54 -6.45 14.77
N TYR A 166 6.43 -5.14 14.54
CA TYR A 166 6.48 -4.14 15.60
C TYR A 166 5.22 -3.28 15.57
N ASP A 167 4.30 -3.54 16.48
CA ASP A 167 3.01 -2.86 16.59
C ASP A 167 2.85 -2.15 17.94
N TYR A 168 1.65 -1.63 18.22
CA TYR A 168 1.32 -1.04 19.53
C TYR A 168 1.62 -1.97 20.72
N ASN A 169 1.30 -3.26 20.58
CA ASN A 169 1.45 -4.23 21.66
C ASN A 169 2.92 -4.53 21.94
N GLU A 170 3.74 -4.70 20.89
CA GLU A 170 5.18 -4.88 21.02
C GLU A 170 5.87 -3.63 21.58
N ALA A 171 5.45 -2.42 21.16
CA ALA A 171 5.99 -1.18 21.71
C ALA A 171 5.76 -1.05 23.22
N LYS A 172 4.63 -1.56 23.73
CA LYS A 172 4.34 -1.64 25.16
C LYS A 172 5.12 -2.72 25.86
N ALA A 173 5.18 -3.92 25.29
CA ALA A 173 5.87 -5.07 25.86
C ALA A 173 7.37 -4.79 26.02
N SER A 174 7.98 -4.15 25.02
CA SER A 174 9.39 -3.75 25.00
C SER A 174 9.70 -2.47 25.80
N GLY A 175 8.70 -1.82 26.42
CA GLY A 175 8.87 -0.61 27.22
C GLY A 175 9.27 0.64 26.43
N LYS A 176 9.06 0.64 25.11
CA LYS A 176 9.38 1.77 24.22
C LYS A 176 8.34 2.90 24.34
N ILE A 177 7.14 2.55 24.81
CA ILE A 177 6.12 3.49 25.28
C ILE A 177 5.64 3.12 26.70
N PRO A 178 5.17 4.10 27.51
CA PRO A 178 4.56 3.80 28.80
C PRO A 178 3.39 2.82 28.70
N LYS A 179 3.15 2.01 29.74
CA LYS A 179 2.11 0.96 29.73
C LYS A 179 0.69 1.50 29.55
N ASP A 180 0.45 2.71 30.04
CA ASP A 180 -0.79 3.48 29.96
C ASP A 180 -0.83 4.41 28.74
N TYR A 181 0.22 4.45 27.92
CA TYR A 181 0.25 5.26 26.71
C TYR A 181 -0.66 4.68 25.64
N ARG A 182 -1.64 5.47 25.21
CA ARG A 182 -2.44 5.21 24.01
C ARG A 182 -2.94 6.54 23.47
N VAL A 183 -2.62 6.84 22.23
CA VAL A 183 -3.15 7.99 21.49
C VAL A 183 -3.67 7.50 20.15
N TRP A 184 -4.80 8.05 19.72
CA TRP A 184 -5.41 7.68 18.44
C TRP A 184 -5.60 6.16 18.34
N TRP A 185 -5.04 5.51 17.31
CA TRP A 185 -5.07 4.06 17.10
C TRP A 185 -4.03 3.26 17.91
N GLY A 186 -3.09 3.91 18.57
CA GLY A 186 -2.07 3.29 19.41
C GLY A 186 -1.01 4.30 19.85
N PHE A 187 -0.04 4.59 18.98
CA PHE A 187 0.89 5.71 19.12
C PHE A 187 1.08 6.46 17.79
N GLU A 188 1.46 7.73 17.89
CA GLU A 188 1.54 8.65 16.75
C GLU A 188 2.69 8.34 15.77
N ASP A 189 2.53 8.74 14.51
CA ASP A 189 3.51 8.46 13.44
C ASP A 189 4.89 9.07 13.72
N LYS A 190 4.93 10.19 14.46
CA LYS A 190 6.18 10.77 14.96
C LYS A 190 7.04 9.74 15.71
N ARG A 191 6.43 8.91 16.56
CA ARG A 191 7.15 7.84 17.28
C ARG A 191 7.44 6.67 16.37
N LEU A 192 6.49 6.29 15.52
CA LEU A 192 6.66 5.21 14.54
C LEU A 192 7.90 5.43 13.68
N ILE A 193 8.07 6.63 13.13
CA ILE A 193 9.21 6.98 12.28
C ILE A 193 10.52 6.93 13.07
N GLU A 194 10.54 7.41 14.31
CA GLU A 194 11.75 7.33 15.16
C GLU A 194 12.12 5.89 15.55
N PHE A 195 11.12 5.02 15.74
CA PHE A 195 11.35 3.60 15.95
C PHE A 195 11.80 2.90 14.65
N ALA A 196 11.21 3.26 13.52
CA ALA A 196 11.56 2.75 12.20
C ALA A 196 13.01 3.07 11.83
N LYS A 197 13.50 4.30 12.10
CA LYS A 197 14.92 4.66 11.89
C LYS A 197 15.86 3.75 12.68
N LYS A 198 15.57 3.50 13.96
CA LYS A 198 16.39 2.62 14.82
C LYS A 198 16.37 1.19 14.30
N ARG A 199 15.19 0.68 13.97
CA ARG A 199 15.00 -0.68 13.48
C ARG A 199 15.68 -0.89 12.11
N LEU A 200 15.57 0.06 11.20
CA LEU A 200 16.27 0.04 9.91
C LEU A 200 17.78 0.02 10.09
N ALA A 201 18.33 0.82 11.01
CA ALA A 201 19.76 0.81 11.30
C ALA A 201 20.25 -0.54 11.86
N GLU A 202 19.44 -1.20 12.68
CA GLU A 202 19.72 -2.55 13.20
C GLU A 202 19.74 -3.60 12.08
N ILE A 203 18.67 -3.67 11.27
CA ILE A 203 18.59 -4.69 10.21
C ILE A 203 19.61 -4.46 9.10
N ALA A 204 19.95 -3.21 8.80
CA ALA A 204 20.92 -2.88 7.77
C ALA A 204 22.37 -3.15 8.17
N ALA A 205 22.64 -3.40 9.46
CA ALA A 205 23.94 -3.85 9.94
C ALA A 205 24.18 -5.35 9.69
N GLU A 206 23.13 -6.09 9.33
CA GLU A 206 23.21 -7.50 8.97
C GLU A 206 23.59 -7.68 7.50
N LYS A 207 23.85 -8.94 7.07
CA LYS A 207 24.36 -9.22 5.71
C LYS A 207 23.26 -9.58 4.73
N GLU A 208 22.12 -10.01 5.24
CA GLU A 208 20.95 -10.43 4.50
C GLU A 208 20.27 -9.23 3.82
N PRO A 209 19.75 -9.38 2.60
CA PRO A 209 18.87 -8.35 2.04
C PRO A 209 17.63 -8.23 2.92
N PHE A 210 17.05 -7.05 3.03
CA PHE A 210 15.84 -6.84 3.83
C PHE A 210 14.68 -6.28 3.02
N HIS A 211 13.48 -6.63 3.47
CA HIS A 211 12.25 -5.93 3.13
C HIS A 211 11.65 -5.37 4.41
N PHE A 212 11.59 -4.04 4.46
CA PHE A 212 11.08 -3.28 5.57
C PHE A 212 9.84 -2.52 5.13
N SER A 213 8.71 -2.81 5.77
CA SER A 213 7.46 -2.09 5.56
C SER A 213 7.11 -1.28 6.81
N VAL A 214 6.69 -0.03 6.62
CA VAL A 214 6.10 0.79 7.69
C VAL A 214 4.78 1.35 7.22
N PHE A 215 3.77 1.37 8.11
CA PHE A 215 2.44 1.85 7.79
C PHE A 215 2.00 2.97 8.74
N THR A 216 1.81 4.16 8.20
CA THR A 216 1.39 5.36 8.95
C THR A 216 -0.08 5.28 9.34
N CYS A 217 -0.54 6.10 10.29
CA CYS A 217 -1.92 6.06 10.76
C CYS A 217 -2.51 7.43 11.18
N ASP A 218 -1.69 8.48 11.33
CA ASP A 218 -2.18 9.78 11.81
C ASP A 218 -3.16 10.41 10.82
N THR A 219 -3.13 10.06 9.53
CA THR A 219 -4.06 10.52 8.49
C THR A 219 -5.36 9.73 8.38
N HIS A 220 -5.60 8.77 9.29
CA HIS A 220 -6.84 8.00 9.33
C HIS A 220 -8.06 8.92 9.58
N PHE A 221 -9.20 8.62 8.96
CA PHE A 221 -10.43 9.39 9.14
C PHE A 221 -11.02 9.27 10.57
N GLU A 222 -11.80 10.23 11.06
CA GLU A 222 -12.11 11.56 10.50
C GLU A 222 -11.08 12.61 10.98
N ASP A 223 -10.74 13.58 10.13
CA ASP A 223 -9.81 14.69 10.37
C ASP A 223 -8.36 14.36 10.81
N GLY A 224 -8.03 13.09 11.03
CA GLY A 224 -6.71 12.64 11.45
C GLY A 224 -6.29 13.09 12.86
N TYR A 225 -5.04 12.79 13.20
CA TYR A 225 -4.43 13.05 14.50
C TYR A 225 -3.37 14.15 14.44
N VAL A 226 -3.60 15.22 15.20
CA VAL A 226 -2.64 16.33 15.32
C VAL A 226 -1.62 16.01 16.41
N CYS A 227 -0.41 15.61 16.00
CA CYS A 227 0.70 15.45 16.93
C CYS A 227 1.42 16.78 17.21
N THR A 228 2.33 16.77 18.20
CA THR A 228 3.11 17.96 18.62
C THR A 228 4.04 18.54 17.54
N LYS A 229 4.32 17.82 16.46
CA LYS A 229 5.11 18.31 15.32
C LYS A 229 4.24 18.98 14.24
N CYS A 230 2.92 18.82 14.30
CA CYS A 230 2.07 19.21 13.19
C CYS A 230 1.98 20.73 13.08
N PRO A 231 2.16 21.28 11.87
CA PRO A 231 2.03 22.71 11.65
C PRO A 231 0.56 23.14 11.74
N LYS A 232 0.35 24.45 11.74
CA LYS A 232 -0.99 25.06 11.64
C LYS A 232 -1.11 25.91 10.36
N ASP A 233 -0.45 25.48 9.30
CA ASP A 233 -0.31 26.22 8.03
C ASP A 233 -1.66 26.40 7.32
N PHE A 234 -2.64 25.54 7.63
CA PHE A 234 -4.00 25.55 7.09
C PHE A 234 -5.03 26.09 8.09
N GLY A 235 -4.59 26.76 9.15
CA GLY A 235 -5.47 27.42 10.11
C GLY A 235 -6.39 26.44 10.84
N ALA A 236 -7.70 26.60 10.69
CA ALA A 236 -8.72 25.77 11.34
C ALA A 236 -8.99 24.43 10.63
N ASP A 237 -8.50 24.23 9.41
CA ASP A 237 -8.61 22.96 8.68
C ASP A 237 -7.64 21.94 9.30
N GLN A 238 -8.17 21.07 10.16
CA GLN A 238 -7.36 20.09 10.87
C GLN A 238 -6.77 19.06 9.91
N TYR A 239 -7.56 18.51 9.00
CA TYR A 239 -7.09 17.44 8.14
C TYR A 239 -5.96 17.89 7.21
N SER A 240 -6.06 19.09 6.62
CA SER A 240 -4.95 19.66 5.83
C SER A 240 -3.68 19.86 6.67
N ASN A 241 -3.81 20.24 7.94
CA ASN A 241 -2.66 20.34 8.86
C ASN A 241 -2.04 18.96 9.16
N VAL A 242 -2.86 17.92 9.31
CA VAL A 242 -2.38 16.53 9.52
C VAL A 242 -1.71 15.98 8.25
N LEU A 243 -2.29 16.23 7.07
CA LEU A 243 -1.70 15.87 5.79
C LEU A 243 -0.33 16.55 5.59
N SER A 244 -0.22 17.84 5.92
CA SER A 244 1.05 18.57 5.90
C SER A 244 2.07 18.04 6.91
N CYS A 245 1.60 17.67 8.09
CA CYS A 245 2.42 17.01 9.11
C CYS A 245 2.99 15.67 8.62
N SER A 246 2.15 14.83 8.01
CA SER A 246 2.55 13.54 7.45
C SER A 246 3.55 13.73 6.30
N SER A 247 3.24 14.63 5.36
CA SER A 247 4.11 14.96 4.22
C SER A 247 5.52 15.37 4.67
N ARG A 248 5.64 16.26 5.67
CA ARG A 248 6.94 16.66 6.26
C ARG A 248 7.68 15.51 6.91
N GLN A 249 7.00 14.72 7.74
CA GLN A 249 7.63 13.64 8.48
C GLN A 249 8.12 12.52 7.56
N ILE A 250 7.37 12.19 6.50
CA ILE A 250 7.80 11.22 5.49
C ILE A 250 8.98 11.75 4.68
N ASN A 251 9.00 13.03 4.32
CA ASN A 251 10.15 13.64 3.70
C ASN A 251 11.40 13.60 4.60
N GLU A 252 11.28 13.97 5.88
CA GLU A 252 12.38 13.85 6.86
C GLU A 252 12.89 12.40 6.96
N PHE A 253 11.99 11.42 6.91
CA PHE A 253 12.36 10.01 6.97
C PHE A 253 13.09 9.55 5.70
N LEU A 254 12.60 9.94 4.53
CA LEU A 254 13.24 9.64 3.25
C LEU A 254 14.63 10.28 3.15
N GLU A 255 14.77 11.55 3.54
CA GLU A 255 16.08 12.23 3.55
C GLU A 255 17.04 11.54 4.53
N TRP A 256 16.56 11.11 5.70
CA TRP A 256 17.38 10.30 6.59
C TRP A 256 17.81 8.97 5.94
N ILE A 257 16.89 8.25 5.27
CA ILE A 257 17.20 7.01 4.55
C ILE A 257 18.31 7.26 3.51
N LYS A 258 18.21 8.34 2.72
CA LYS A 258 19.20 8.71 1.69
C LYS A 258 20.61 8.91 2.24
N THR A 259 20.74 9.30 3.51
CA THR A 259 22.07 9.45 4.16
C THR A 259 22.67 8.14 4.67
N GLN A 260 21.91 7.03 4.67
CA GLN A 260 22.40 5.76 5.20
C GLN A 260 23.26 5.01 4.18
N SER A 261 24.25 4.26 4.65
CA SER A 261 25.16 3.48 3.79
C SER A 261 24.44 2.40 2.95
N PHE A 262 23.28 1.92 3.41
CA PHE A 262 22.48 0.94 2.69
C PHE A 262 21.70 1.54 1.51
N TYR A 263 21.54 2.87 1.43
CA TYR A 263 20.65 3.51 0.47
C TYR A 263 20.98 3.19 -0.99
N GLU A 264 22.26 3.18 -1.37
CA GLU A 264 22.70 2.92 -2.75
C GLU A 264 22.12 1.61 -3.32
N ASN A 265 22.03 0.57 -2.47
CA ASN A 265 21.49 -0.74 -2.82
C ASN A 265 20.06 -0.97 -2.28
N THR A 266 19.28 0.11 -2.10
CA THR A 266 17.92 0.05 -1.57
C THR A 266 16.95 0.76 -2.49
N THR A 267 15.85 0.10 -2.81
CA THR A 267 14.70 0.72 -3.45
C THR A 267 13.70 1.13 -2.36
N VAL A 268 13.26 2.39 -2.40
CA VAL A 268 12.26 2.93 -1.48
C VAL A 268 10.99 3.22 -2.25
N VAL A 269 9.85 2.74 -1.76
CA VAL A 269 8.55 2.91 -2.40
C VAL A 269 7.60 3.55 -1.40
N ILE A 270 6.99 4.66 -1.78
CA ILE A 270 6.03 5.40 -0.95
C ILE A 270 4.69 5.35 -1.66
N VAL A 271 3.68 4.75 -1.02
CA VAL A 271 2.38 4.49 -1.65
C VAL A 271 1.24 4.75 -0.67
N GLY A 272 0.18 5.39 -1.17
CA GLY A 272 -1.09 5.46 -0.46
C GLY A 272 -1.79 4.11 -0.46
N ASP A 273 -2.36 3.70 0.66
CA ASP A 273 -3.04 2.40 0.74
C ASP A 273 -4.41 2.44 0.04
N HIS A 274 -5.26 3.41 0.38
CA HIS A 274 -6.57 3.61 -0.22
C HIS A 274 -6.97 5.10 -0.27
N LEU A 275 -8.14 5.38 -0.84
CA LEU A 275 -8.71 6.72 -0.83
C LEU A 275 -9.28 7.03 0.56
N THR A 276 -9.17 8.29 1.02
CA THR A 276 -9.76 8.74 2.27
C THR A 276 -11.27 8.52 2.29
N MET A 277 -11.74 8.08 3.45
CA MET A 277 -13.17 7.93 3.75
C MET A 277 -13.76 9.21 4.34
N ASP A 278 -12.93 10.24 4.54
CA ASP A 278 -13.31 11.57 4.99
C ASP A 278 -14.06 12.30 3.84
N LYS A 279 -15.39 12.28 3.91
CA LYS A 279 -16.25 12.68 2.79
C LYS A 279 -16.43 14.18 2.71
N ASP A 280 -16.50 14.85 3.85
CA ASP A 280 -16.67 16.29 3.92
C ASP A 280 -15.38 17.03 3.59
N TYR A 281 -14.20 16.46 3.86
CA TYR A 281 -12.96 16.98 3.30
C TYR A 281 -12.93 16.93 1.76
N CYS A 282 -13.49 15.86 1.19
CA CYS A 282 -13.51 15.66 -0.27
C CYS A 282 -14.76 16.24 -0.96
N LYS A 283 -15.65 16.95 -0.25
CA LYS A 283 -16.97 17.32 -0.78
C LYS A 283 -16.92 18.30 -1.95
N ASP A 284 -15.87 19.11 -2.00
CA ASP A 284 -15.68 20.19 -2.99
C ASP A 284 -14.80 19.73 -4.17
N ILE A 285 -14.34 18.46 -4.17
CA ILE A 285 -13.66 17.85 -5.31
C ILE A 285 -14.66 17.68 -6.45
N ASP A 286 -14.29 18.13 -7.65
CA ASP A 286 -15.11 18.02 -8.87
C ASP A 286 -15.53 16.56 -9.13
N GLU A 287 -16.80 16.33 -9.50
CA GLU A 287 -17.34 14.99 -9.76
C GLU A 287 -16.61 14.25 -10.90
N GLY A 288 -16.01 14.98 -11.83
CA GLY A 288 -15.18 14.47 -12.92
C GLY A 288 -13.74 14.16 -12.54
N TYR A 289 -13.29 14.52 -11.32
CA TYR A 289 -11.94 14.21 -10.86
C TYR A 289 -11.82 12.73 -10.44
N GLU A 290 -10.94 12.00 -11.13
CA GLU A 290 -10.67 10.60 -10.80
C GLU A 290 -9.62 10.49 -9.68
N ARG A 291 -10.09 10.25 -8.46
CA ARG A 291 -9.25 10.05 -7.27
C ARG A 291 -8.38 8.79 -7.37
N LYS A 292 -7.10 8.93 -7.04
CA LYS A 292 -6.08 7.86 -7.04
C LYS A 292 -5.20 7.95 -5.80
N THR A 293 -4.63 6.83 -5.36
CA THR A 293 -3.66 6.82 -4.26
C THR A 293 -2.33 7.42 -4.71
N TYR A 294 -1.59 7.98 -3.75
CA TYR A 294 -0.24 8.49 -3.98
C TYR A 294 0.74 7.35 -4.36
N THR A 295 1.74 7.63 -5.21
CA THR A 295 2.80 6.67 -5.56
C THR A 295 4.11 7.41 -5.86
N ALA A 296 5.22 6.89 -5.35
CA ALA A 296 6.57 7.27 -5.76
C ALA A 296 7.55 6.10 -5.56
N PHE A 297 8.29 5.75 -6.60
CA PHE A 297 9.39 4.79 -6.60
C PHE A 297 10.73 5.54 -6.64
N ILE A 298 11.51 5.41 -5.58
CA ILE A 298 12.80 6.07 -5.37
C ILE A 298 13.92 5.04 -5.45
N ASN A 299 14.95 5.32 -6.26
CA ASN A 299 16.11 4.44 -6.43
C ASN A 299 15.73 3.00 -6.85
N ALA A 300 14.75 2.86 -7.75
CA ALA A 300 14.41 1.59 -8.37
C ALA A 300 15.55 1.14 -9.32
N ALA A 301 15.78 -0.17 -9.40
CA ALA A 301 16.72 -0.75 -10.37
C ALA A 301 16.13 -0.89 -11.78
N ALA A 302 14.81 -0.85 -11.90
CA ALA A 302 14.09 -0.82 -13.17
C ALA A 302 13.73 0.62 -13.55
N ALA A 303 13.62 0.85 -14.86
CA ALA A 303 13.13 2.10 -15.45
C ALA A 303 11.97 1.79 -16.39
N PRO A 304 10.95 2.68 -16.51
CA PRO A 304 9.81 2.41 -17.37
C PRO A 304 10.20 2.31 -18.84
N GLN A 305 9.70 1.28 -19.51
CA GLN A 305 9.82 1.15 -20.96
C GLN A 305 8.83 2.07 -21.71
N ARG A 306 7.78 2.53 -21.04
CA ARG A 306 6.78 3.48 -21.56
C ARG A 306 6.94 4.83 -20.87
N THR A 307 7.37 5.83 -21.62
CA THR A 307 7.65 7.18 -21.10
C THR A 307 6.94 8.29 -21.88
N ASP A 308 6.22 7.92 -22.95
CA ASP A 308 5.57 8.85 -23.87
C ASP A 308 4.18 9.32 -23.40
N LYS A 309 3.62 8.68 -22.37
CA LYS A 309 2.30 9.00 -21.80
C LYS A 309 2.14 8.50 -20.38
N ILE A 310 1.12 9.01 -19.69
CA ILE A 310 0.63 8.51 -18.40
C ILE A 310 0.22 7.03 -18.55
N THR A 311 0.76 6.17 -17.69
CA THR A 311 0.31 4.77 -17.57
C THR A 311 -0.93 4.71 -16.67
N SER A 312 -2.00 4.05 -17.11
CA SER A 312 -3.15 3.80 -16.22
C SER A 312 -2.93 2.50 -15.45
N TYR A 313 -3.01 2.55 -14.13
CA TYR A 313 -2.77 1.39 -13.27
C TYR A 313 -3.59 1.39 -11.98
N THR A 314 -3.67 0.23 -11.34
CA THR A 314 -4.40 0.00 -10.09
C THR A 314 -3.44 -0.39 -8.98
N THR A 315 -3.93 -0.41 -7.74
CA THR A 315 -3.14 -0.92 -6.59
C THR A 315 -2.71 -2.39 -6.76
N LEU A 316 -3.38 -3.16 -7.62
CA LEU A 316 -3.01 -4.55 -7.93
C LEU A 316 -1.69 -4.64 -8.72
N ASP A 317 -1.37 -3.62 -9.52
CA ASP A 317 -0.15 -3.58 -10.34
C ASP A 317 1.11 -3.37 -9.49
N MET A 318 0.97 -3.00 -8.23
CA MET A 318 2.08 -2.77 -7.31
C MET A 318 2.87 -4.05 -7.02
N PHE A 319 2.24 -5.23 -6.95
CA PHE A 319 2.93 -6.46 -6.58
C PHE A 319 4.07 -6.83 -7.55
N PRO A 320 3.84 -7.03 -8.86
CA PRO A 320 4.94 -7.28 -9.80
C PRO A 320 5.89 -6.08 -9.91
N THR A 321 5.38 -4.85 -9.78
CA THR A 321 6.20 -3.63 -9.88
C THR A 321 7.18 -3.50 -8.72
N LEU A 322 6.80 -3.89 -7.49
CA LEU A 322 7.67 -3.94 -6.32
C LEU A 322 8.83 -4.92 -6.54
N LEU A 323 8.56 -6.10 -7.11
CA LEU A 323 9.62 -7.08 -7.45
C LEU A 323 10.54 -6.55 -8.56
N ALA A 324 9.97 -6.04 -9.65
CA ALA A 324 10.73 -5.47 -10.76
C ALA A 324 11.60 -4.28 -10.30
N SER A 325 11.13 -3.48 -9.35
CA SER A 325 11.88 -2.36 -8.77
C SER A 325 13.19 -2.81 -8.09
N LEU A 326 13.28 -4.07 -7.64
CA LEU A 326 14.49 -4.69 -7.08
C LEU A 326 15.43 -5.27 -8.15
N GLY A 327 15.06 -5.18 -9.43
CA GLY A 327 15.76 -5.79 -10.55
C GLY A 327 15.39 -7.25 -10.80
N VAL A 328 14.29 -7.73 -10.22
CA VAL A 328 13.79 -9.09 -10.47
C VAL A 328 13.17 -9.14 -11.87
N ILE A 329 13.62 -10.09 -12.69
CA ILE A 329 13.02 -10.36 -14.00
C ILE A 329 11.84 -11.31 -13.78
N ILE A 330 10.66 -10.89 -14.25
CA ILE A 330 9.39 -11.62 -14.13
C ILE A 330 9.03 -12.13 -15.52
N GLU A 331 8.97 -13.44 -15.72
CA GLU A 331 8.52 -14.00 -17.00
C GLU A 331 7.09 -13.54 -17.33
N GLY A 332 6.93 -12.84 -18.45
CA GLY A 332 5.64 -12.29 -18.89
C GLY A 332 5.17 -11.04 -18.15
N ASP A 333 6.00 -10.44 -17.28
CA ASP A 333 5.75 -9.14 -16.62
C ASP A 333 4.42 -9.06 -15.84
N ARG A 334 3.91 -10.21 -15.36
CA ARG A 334 2.61 -10.32 -14.69
C ARG A 334 2.65 -11.27 -13.50
N LEU A 335 2.01 -10.87 -12.40
CA LEU A 335 1.78 -11.68 -11.21
C LEU A 335 0.41 -11.33 -10.62
N GLY A 336 -0.36 -12.35 -10.22
CA GLY A 336 -1.74 -12.19 -9.83
C GLY A 336 -2.56 -11.52 -10.93
N LEU A 337 -3.24 -10.41 -10.64
CA LEU A 337 -3.90 -9.57 -11.63
C LEU A 337 -3.05 -8.36 -12.07
N GLY A 338 -1.88 -8.20 -11.48
CA GLY A 338 -1.01 -7.04 -11.66
C GLY A 338 -0.13 -7.18 -12.89
N THR A 339 0.21 -6.04 -13.47
CA THR A 339 1.21 -5.90 -14.54
C THR A 339 2.39 -5.08 -14.01
N ASN A 340 3.61 -5.51 -14.32
CA ASN A 340 4.82 -4.76 -14.01
C ASN A 340 4.79 -3.41 -14.74
N LEU A 341 4.68 -2.31 -13.99
CA LEU A 341 4.58 -0.96 -14.57
C LEU A 341 5.88 -0.47 -15.23
N PHE A 342 7.01 -1.11 -14.94
CA PHE A 342 8.26 -0.82 -15.64
C PHE A 342 8.33 -1.46 -17.04
N SER A 343 7.44 -2.41 -17.36
CA SER A 343 7.41 -3.11 -18.65
C SER A 343 6.65 -2.32 -19.74
N ALA A 344 6.73 -2.82 -20.97
CA ALA A 344 5.91 -2.33 -22.09
C ALA A 344 4.48 -2.89 -22.09
N GLU A 345 4.16 -3.84 -21.20
CA GLU A 345 2.86 -4.52 -21.18
C GLU A 345 1.72 -3.60 -20.76
N SER A 346 0.55 -3.81 -21.36
CA SER A 346 -0.65 -3.08 -20.96
C SER A 346 -1.23 -3.63 -19.67
N THR A 347 -1.61 -2.73 -18.75
CA THR A 347 -2.30 -3.12 -17.53
C THR A 347 -3.71 -3.63 -17.83
N LEU A 348 -4.34 -4.32 -16.88
CA LEU A 348 -5.74 -4.73 -17.05
C LEU A 348 -6.68 -3.51 -17.16
N ILE A 349 -6.38 -2.41 -16.47
CA ILE A 349 -7.20 -1.19 -16.56
C ILE A 349 -7.03 -0.49 -17.91
N GLU A 350 -5.85 -0.53 -18.53
CA GLU A 350 -5.65 -0.04 -19.90
C GLU A 350 -6.39 -0.91 -20.93
N THR A 351 -6.45 -2.22 -20.69
CA THR A 351 -7.07 -3.19 -21.61
C THR A 351 -8.60 -3.12 -21.56
N TYR A 352 -9.17 -3.05 -20.36
CA TYR A 352 -10.62 -3.19 -20.14
C TYR A 352 -11.32 -1.88 -19.77
N GLY A 353 -10.57 -0.86 -19.38
CA GLY A 353 -11.11 0.39 -18.84
C GLY A 353 -11.56 0.26 -17.38
N TYR A 354 -11.58 1.39 -16.68
CA TYR A 354 -11.90 1.48 -15.26
C TYR A 354 -13.27 0.86 -14.92
N THR A 355 -14.33 1.25 -15.64
CA THR A 355 -15.71 0.85 -15.33
C THR A 355 -15.91 -0.66 -15.45
N MET A 356 -15.39 -1.27 -16.51
CA MET A 356 -15.51 -2.72 -16.71
C MET A 356 -14.72 -3.48 -15.64
N LEU A 357 -13.45 -3.11 -15.43
CA LEU A 357 -12.59 -3.77 -14.45
C LEU A 357 -13.20 -3.69 -13.04
N LYS A 358 -13.64 -2.50 -12.62
CA LYS A 358 -14.32 -2.30 -11.33
C LYS A 358 -15.57 -3.17 -11.19
N ASN A 359 -16.42 -3.23 -12.22
CA ASN A 359 -17.64 -4.03 -12.17
C ASN A 359 -17.34 -5.54 -12.07
N GLU A 360 -16.35 -6.03 -12.80
CA GLU A 360 -15.95 -7.45 -12.74
C GLU A 360 -15.30 -7.79 -11.39
N LEU A 361 -14.46 -6.92 -10.85
CA LEU A 361 -13.84 -7.11 -9.55
C LEU A 361 -14.82 -6.96 -8.39
N ALA A 362 -15.97 -6.31 -8.56
CA ALA A 362 -17.02 -6.25 -7.52
C ALA A 362 -17.83 -7.55 -7.37
N LYS A 363 -17.84 -8.42 -8.39
CA LYS A 363 -18.62 -9.68 -8.42
C LYS A 363 -17.99 -10.79 -7.57
N LYS A 364 -18.75 -11.83 -7.23
CA LYS A 364 -18.20 -13.02 -6.56
C LYS A 364 -17.19 -13.76 -7.44
N SER A 365 -16.23 -14.45 -6.82
CA SER A 365 -15.17 -15.21 -7.51
C SER A 365 -14.91 -16.53 -6.79
N GLU A 366 -15.22 -17.64 -7.45
CA GLU A 366 -14.95 -19.01 -6.96
C GLU A 366 -13.45 -19.23 -6.73
N LEU A 367 -12.59 -18.62 -7.54
CA LEU A 367 -11.15 -18.67 -7.34
C LEU A 367 -10.76 -18.03 -6.01
N MET A 368 -11.31 -16.85 -5.67
CA MET A 368 -10.98 -16.19 -4.40
C MET A 368 -11.50 -16.97 -3.20
N GLU A 369 -12.68 -17.57 -3.29
CA GLU A 369 -13.22 -18.45 -2.24
C GLU A 369 -12.29 -19.66 -2.00
N ARG A 370 -11.83 -20.30 -3.09
CA ARG A 370 -10.90 -21.44 -3.03
C ARG A 370 -9.51 -21.05 -2.50
N LEU A 371 -8.99 -19.88 -2.88
CA LEU A 371 -7.69 -19.38 -2.38
C LEU A 371 -7.77 -18.96 -0.91
N GLY A 372 -8.93 -18.47 -0.48
CA GLY A 372 -9.20 -18.02 0.89
C GLY A 372 -9.29 -19.17 1.90
N ASP A 373 -10.04 -20.23 1.58
CA ASP A 373 -10.42 -21.31 2.51
C ASP A 373 -10.97 -20.77 3.85
N ILE A 374 -11.76 -19.69 3.77
CA ILE A 374 -12.29 -18.96 4.93
C ILE A 374 -13.43 -19.77 5.54
N LYS A 375 -13.35 -20.04 6.85
CA LYS A 375 -14.43 -20.67 7.61
C LYS A 375 -15.43 -19.60 8.04
N GLU A 376 -16.69 -19.76 7.68
CA GLU A 376 -17.74 -18.87 8.17
C GLU A 376 -17.81 -18.94 9.71
N THR A 377 -17.73 -17.77 10.37
CA THR A 377 -18.04 -17.69 11.79
C THR A 377 -19.55 -17.86 11.98
N PRO A 378 -20.02 -18.74 12.90
CA PRO A 378 -21.45 -18.87 13.14
C PRO A 378 -22.00 -17.52 13.58
N LYS A 379 -22.99 -16.99 12.85
CA LYS A 379 -23.72 -15.80 13.32
C LYS A 379 -24.31 -16.13 14.70
N PRO A 380 -24.18 -15.25 15.71
CA PRO A 380 -24.93 -15.43 16.94
C PRO A 380 -26.41 -15.52 16.56
N LYS A 381 -27.06 -16.62 16.98
CA LYS A 381 -28.51 -16.73 16.83
C LYS A 381 -29.12 -15.56 17.60
N SER A 382 -29.84 -14.71 16.87
CA SER A 382 -30.58 -13.56 17.40
C SER A 382 -31.56 -13.97 18.49
#